data_AF-A0A2S5TKJ2-F1
#
_entry.id   AF-A0A2S5TKJ2-F1
#
_cell.length_a   1.000
_cell.length_b   1.000
_cell.length_c   1.000
_cell.angle_alpha   90.00
_cell.angle_beta   90.00
_cell.angle_gamma   90.00
#
_symmetry.space_group_name_H-M   'P 1'
#
loop_
_entity.id
_entity.type
_entity.pdbx_description
1 polymer ?
#
loop_
_entity_poly.entity_id
_entity_poly.type
_entity_poly.pdbx_seq_one_letter_code
_entity_poly.pdbx_strand_id
1 'polypeptide(L)'
;MPTVTGAQIPVIDASQGNKELTHNEAMVQIGTFFSGVLSASVTDPPSEPVNGNAYLVPDDATGVWTGMDQKIALYFFGYRFIDPFPGVLIYVADLGQWWTYNGSSWGAYNPGAGVIGPGSSVSGNIPAFNGTGGDSLQDSGKAFSTDGTLSSDSDDKIPTEKAVKTYVDALVAAQDSMVFKGAIDCSANPNYPAADAGHVYKVSVAGKIGGASGPNVQAGDTLYCITDSSASGDHATVGANWVIVQVNIDGAVIGPASSTDGGLALFDGTTGKLVKGDGLTVSNDDFLQRKAGAWANRTPAQVAADLQALIQAPRIQAVTSSATVTPTFSDDMVKITAQAAALALANPTGTAVPGAGLVIRIKDNGTARAISYDTQYRAIGVTLPTTTVINKTLYLGCIWNADDTKLDVVAVAQEA
;
A
#
# COMPACT_ATOMS: atom_id res chain seq x y z
N MET A 1 18.29 58.90 -81.84
CA MET A 1 19.02 57.68 -82.20
C MET A 1 18.01 56.63 -82.59
N PRO A 2 18.18 55.93 -83.73
CA PRO A 2 17.36 54.78 -84.02
C PRO A 2 17.60 53.71 -82.93
N THR A 3 16.56 52.99 -82.54
CA THR A 3 16.63 51.92 -81.52
C THR A 3 16.10 50.62 -82.11
N VAL A 4 16.66 49.50 -81.66
CA VAL A 4 16.09 48.18 -81.97
C VAL A 4 14.86 47.96 -81.09
N THR A 5 13.73 47.58 -81.70
CA THR A 5 12.45 47.33 -81.02
C THR A 5 12.58 46.16 -80.02
N GLY A 6 11.91 46.25 -78.87
CA GLY A 6 11.94 45.24 -77.79
C GLY A 6 12.81 45.68 -76.61
N ALA A 7 14.13 45.65 -76.78
CA ALA A 7 15.11 45.96 -75.72
C ALA A 7 15.61 47.43 -75.70
N GLN A 8 15.13 48.28 -76.62
CA GLN A 8 15.52 49.70 -76.75
C GLN A 8 17.05 49.93 -76.85
N ILE A 9 17.75 49.01 -77.50
CA ILE A 9 19.21 49.09 -77.65
C ILE A 9 19.56 50.20 -78.66
N PRO A 10 20.41 51.19 -78.30
CA PRO A 10 20.86 52.25 -79.21
C PRO A 10 21.69 51.69 -80.37
N VAL A 11 21.51 52.26 -81.56
CA VAL A 11 22.29 51.90 -82.76
C VAL A 11 23.08 53.10 -83.29
N ILE A 12 24.11 52.83 -84.11
CA ILE A 12 24.97 53.87 -84.70
C ILE A 12 24.20 54.57 -85.84
N ASP A 13 24.30 55.91 -85.89
CA ASP A 13 23.70 56.73 -86.97
C ASP A 13 24.34 56.46 -88.34
N ALA A 14 23.64 56.80 -89.43
CA ALA A 14 24.12 56.55 -90.80
C ALA A 14 25.39 57.36 -91.16
N SER A 15 26.10 56.92 -92.21
CA SER A 15 27.29 57.59 -92.77
C SER A 15 28.55 57.52 -91.88
N GLN A 16 28.74 56.41 -91.16
CA GLN A 16 29.92 56.16 -90.31
C GLN A 16 30.96 55.27 -90.98
N GLY A 17 31.11 55.42 -92.31
CA GLY A 17 32.06 54.65 -93.10
C GLY A 17 31.69 53.16 -93.19
N ASN A 18 30.40 52.85 -93.31
CA ASN A 18 29.80 51.51 -93.39
C ASN A 18 29.91 50.66 -92.12
N LYS A 19 30.48 51.18 -91.02
CA LYS A 19 30.54 50.48 -89.72
C LYS A 19 29.15 50.28 -89.10
N GLU A 20 28.26 51.22 -89.36
CA GLU A 20 26.86 51.19 -88.93
C GLU A 20 26.14 49.93 -89.44
N LEU A 21 26.50 49.41 -90.61
CA LEU A 21 25.84 48.24 -91.20
C LEU A 21 26.11 46.98 -90.37
N THR A 22 27.39 46.67 -90.13
CA THR A 22 27.79 45.46 -89.41
C THR A 22 27.47 45.54 -87.92
N HIS A 23 27.64 46.71 -87.30
CA HIS A 23 27.39 46.87 -85.86
C HIS A 23 25.89 46.84 -85.55
N ASN A 24 25.08 47.56 -86.32
CA ASN A 24 23.64 47.61 -86.06
C ASN A 24 22.99 46.24 -86.32
N GLU A 25 23.46 45.47 -87.31
CA GLU A 25 23.00 44.10 -87.54
C GLU A 25 23.31 43.18 -86.33
N ALA A 26 24.51 43.29 -85.73
CA ALA A 26 24.84 42.54 -84.51
C ALA A 26 23.97 42.97 -83.31
N MET A 27 23.67 44.26 -83.17
CA MET A 27 22.80 44.78 -82.10
C MET A 27 21.34 44.33 -82.26
N VAL A 28 20.87 44.17 -83.50
CA VAL A 28 19.54 43.61 -83.78
C VAL A 28 19.46 42.15 -83.33
N GLN A 29 20.48 41.34 -83.63
CA GLN A 29 20.51 39.93 -83.25
C GLN A 29 20.67 39.72 -81.73
N ILE A 30 21.53 40.50 -81.06
CA ILE A 30 21.70 40.36 -79.60
C ILE A 30 20.45 40.78 -78.83
N GLY A 31 19.71 41.79 -79.34
CA GLY A 31 18.46 42.26 -78.74
C GLY A 31 17.38 41.18 -78.63
N THR A 32 17.42 40.18 -79.51
CA THR A 32 16.49 39.04 -79.49
C THR A 32 16.66 38.18 -78.24
N PHE A 33 17.88 37.92 -77.80
CA PHE A 33 18.11 37.11 -76.60
C PHE A 33 17.61 37.79 -75.31
N PHE A 34 17.58 39.13 -75.28
CA PHE A 34 17.02 39.88 -74.15
C PHE A 34 15.50 39.97 -74.17
N SER A 35 14.91 40.09 -75.36
CA SER A 35 13.46 40.24 -75.51
C SER A 35 12.71 38.90 -75.47
N GLY A 36 13.44 37.79 -75.65
CA GLY A 36 12.88 36.44 -75.73
C GLY A 36 12.21 36.17 -77.07
N VAL A 37 11.58 35.01 -77.16
CA VAL A 37 10.78 34.59 -78.33
C VAL A 37 9.30 34.57 -77.94
N LEU A 38 8.43 34.90 -78.90
CA LEU A 38 6.99 34.88 -78.70
C LEU A 38 6.45 33.46 -78.57
N SER A 39 7.04 32.52 -79.32
CA SER A 39 6.64 31.12 -79.29
C SER A 39 7.78 30.20 -79.69
N ALA A 40 7.73 28.98 -79.18
CA ALA A 40 8.57 27.84 -79.59
C ALA A 40 7.79 26.72 -80.30
N SER A 41 6.50 26.92 -80.58
CA SER A 41 5.60 25.87 -81.10
C SER A 41 4.93 26.23 -82.44
N VAL A 42 5.05 27.48 -82.89
CA VAL A 42 4.54 27.91 -84.19
C VAL A 42 5.40 27.28 -85.31
N THR A 43 4.80 26.44 -86.15
CA THR A 43 5.50 25.77 -87.27
C THR A 43 5.47 26.57 -88.57
N ASP A 44 4.50 27.48 -88.71
CA ASP A 44 4.31 28.27 -89.92
C ASP A 44 4.61 29.76 -89.64
N PRO A 45 5.47 30.43 -90.44
CA PRO A 45 5.77 31.84 -90.23
C PRO A 45 4.48 32.69 -90.30
N PRO A 46 4.29 33.69 -89.41
CA PRO A 46 3.15 34.59 -89.48
C PRO A 46 3.01 35.23 -90.87
N SER A 47 1.78 35.32 -91.38
CA SER A 47 1.49 35.92 -92.69
C SER A 47 1.74 37.43 -92.72
N GLU A 48 1.64 38.09 -91.56
CA GLU A 48 1.91 39.52 -91.35
C GLU A 48 2.92 39.67 -90.19
N PRO A 49 4.20 39.36 -90.42
CA PRO A 49 5.20 39.38 -89.37
C PRO A 49 5.53 40.83 -88.97
N VAL A 50 5.61 41.07 -87.66
CA VAL A 50 5.88 42.39 -87.08
C VAL A 50 7.36 42.55 -86.80
N ASN A 51 7.94 43.69 -87.20
CA ASN A 51 9.35 43.98 -86.95
C ASN A 51 9.68 43.93 -85.45
N GLY A 52 10.66 43.11 -85.08
CA GLY A 52 11.09 42.87 -83.71
C GLY A 52 10.55 41.59 -83.09
N ASN A 53 9.56 40.94 -83.71
CA ASN A 53 9.08 39.64 -83.23
C ASN A 53 10.10 38.55 -83.55
N ALA A 54 10.35 37.70 -82.55
CA ALA A 54 11.18 36.53 -82.68
C ALA A 54 10.43 35.26 -82.32
N TYR A 55 10.76 34.16 -82.98
CA TYR A 55 10.20 32.83 -82.77
C TYR A 55 11.33 31.83 -82.70
N LEU A 56 11.21 30.83 -81.82
CA LEU A 56 12.07 29.66 -81.90
C LEU A 56 11.46 28.73 -82.94
N VAL A 57 12.21 28.42 -83.99
CA VAL A 57 11.76 27.56 -85.09
C VAL A 57 11.68 26.11 -84.57
N PRO A 58 10.48 25.52 -84.46
CA PRO A 58 10.34 24.13 -84.08
C PRO A 58 10.83 23.21 -85.21
N ASP A 59 11.03 21.94 -84.89
CA ASP A 59 11.30 20.93 -85.92
C ASP A 59 10.11 20.84 -86.90
N ASP A 60 10.40 20.52 -88.17
CA ASP A 60 9.44 20.40 -89.26
C ASP A 60 8.70 21.72 -89.62
N ALA A 61 9.33 22.87 -89.37
CA ALA A 61 8.77 24.17 -89.73
C ALA A 61 8.62 24.35 -91.25
N THR A 62 7.58 25.09 -91.66
CA THR A 62 7.20 25.25 -93.07
C THR A 62 7.56 26.62 -93.65
N GLY A 63 7.37 26.78 -94.96
CA GLY A 63 7.55 28.06 -95.64
C GLY A 63 8.99 28.55 -95.60
N VAL A 64 9.19 29.82 -95.26
CA VAL A 64 10.54 30.41 -95.18
C VAL A 64 11.36 29.91 -93.98
N TRP A 65 10.76 29.16 -93.06
CA TRP A 65 11.44 28.57 -91.90
C TRP A 65 11.96 27.16 -92.17
N THR A 66 11.63 26.55 -93.32
CA THR A 66 12.08 25.20 -93.67
C THR A 66 13.61 25.09 -93.70
N GLY A 67 14.15 24.12 -92.95
CA GLY A 67 15.59 23.86 -92.81
C GLY A 67 16.32 24.78 -91.82
N MET A 68 15.57 25.61 -91.09
CA MET A 68 16.09 26.50 -90.04
C MET A 68 15.71 26.04 -88.64
N ASP A 69 15.48 24.73 -88.47
CA ASP A 69 15.07 24.11 -87.21
C ASP A 69 16.03 24.46 -86.07
N GLN A 70 15.49 24.66 -84.87
CA GLN A 70 16.21 25.03 -83.64
C GLN A 70 16.89 26.41 -83.66
N LYS A 71 16.86 27.15 -84.78
CA LYS A 71 17.33 28.56 -84.86
C LYS A 71 16.27 29.52 -84.33
N ILE A 72 16.69 30.71 -83.94
CA ILE A 72 15.77 31.79 -83.59
C ILE A 72 15.50 32.62 -84.86
N ALA A 73 14.24 32.65 -85.28
CA ALA A 73 13.77 33.45 -86.41
C ALA A 73 13.31 34.83 -85.92
N LEU A 74 14.15 35.85 -86.11
CA LEU A 74 13.80 37.25 -85.87
C LEU A 74 13.29 37.89 -87.16
N TYR A 75 12.12 38.52 -87.13
CA TYR A 75 11.66 39.32 -88.25
C TYR A 75 12.06 40.80 -88.11
N PHE A 76 12.88 41.30 -89.03
CA PHE A 76 13.28 42.71 -89.10
C PHE A 76 13.57 43.12 -90.56
N PHE A 77 12.55 43.67 -91.23
CA PHE A 77 12.56 43.93 -92.68
C PHE A 77 13.02 42.68 -93.48
N GLY A 78 12.56 41.51 -93.06
CA GLY A 78 12.99 40.18 -93.52
C GLY A 78 13.43 39.28 -92.36
N TYR A 79 13.35 37.96 -92.53
CA TYR A 79 13.77 37.01 -91.50
C TYR A 79 15.30 36.95 -91.37
N ARG A 80 15.76 36.95 -90.13
CA ARG A 80 17.13 36.61 -89.71
C ARG A 80 17.06 35.35 -88.89
N PHE A 81 17.89 34.37 -89.23
CA PHE A 81 18.00 33.13 -88.47
C PHE A 81 19.29 33.17 -87.66
N ILE A 82 19.13 33.15 -86.35
CA ILE A 82 20.23 33.25 -85.38
C ILE A 82 20.51 31.84 -84.86
N ASP A 83 21.76 31.40 -84.98
CA ASP A 83 22.23 30.13 -84.42
C ASP A 83 22.30 30.20 -82.88
N PRO A 84 21.70 29.24 -82.16
CA PRO A 84 21.88 29.17 -80.72
C PRO A 84 23.27 28.66 -80.36
N PHE A 85 23.74 29.02 -79.15
CA PHE A 85 24.99 28.49 -78.58
C PHE A 85 24.71 27.76 -77.27
N PRO A 86 25.46 26.70 -76.92
CA PRO A 86 25.26 25.96 -75.68
C PRO A 86 25.25 26.88 -74.45
N GLY A 87 24.25 26.71 -73.57
CA GLY A 87 24.08 27.49 -72.36
C GLY A 87 23.34 28.82 -72.54
N VAL A 88 22.92 29.19 -73.76
CA VAL A 88 22.05 30.35 -73.95
C VAL A 88 20.70 30.10 -73.26
N LEU A 89 20.15 31.17 -72.67
CA LEU A 89 18.82 31.20 -72.06
C LEU A 89 17.92 32.13 -72.87
N ILE A 90 16.70 31.69 -73.14
CA ILE A 90 15.65 32.53 -73.73
C ILE A 90 14.38 32.40 -72.90
N TYR A 91 13.62 33.48 -72.82
CA TYR A 91 12.26 33.42 -72.33
C TYR A 91 11.32 33.09 -73.49
N VAL A 92 10.49 32.06 -73.32
CA VAL A 92 9.47 31.67 -74.31
C VAL A 92 8.12 32.17 -73.82
N ALA A 93 7.60 33.22 -74.47
CA ALA A 93 6.48 34.01 -73.93
C ALA A 93 5.15 33.24 -73.90
N ASP A 94 4.86 32.41 -74.90
CA ASP A 94 3.64 31.58 -74.95
C ASP A 94 3.58 30.53 -73.82
N LEU A 95 4.72 30.00 -73.41
CA LEU A 95 4.83 29.01 -72.34
C LEU A 95 5.11 29.64 -70.96
N GLY A 96 5.44 30.92 -70.90
CA GLY A 96 5.72 31.64 -69.66
C GLY A 96 6.97 31.18 -68.91
N GLN A 97 7.91 30.51 -69.57
CA GLN A 97 9.05 29.82 -68.94
C GLN A 97 10.39 30.12 -69.63
N TRP A 98 11.48 29.95 -68.88
CA TRP A 98 12.84 30.02 -69.39
C TRP A 98 13.26 28.70 -70.03
N TRP A 99 13.83 28.75 -71.22
CA TRP A 99 14.40 27.60 -71.92
C TRP A 99 15.90 27.79 -72.11
N THR A 100 16.65 26.69 -72.09
CA THR A 100 18.10 26.66 -72.34
C THR A 100 18.45 25.74 -73.50
N TYR A 101 19.45 26.13 -74.30
CA TYR A 101 19.98 25.28 -75.37
C TYR A 101 21.16 24.45 -74.87
N ASN A 102 21.09 23.13 -75.01
CA ASN A 102 22.14 22.22 -74.52
C ASN A 102 23.27 21.96 -75.54
N GLY A 103 23.23 22.58 -76.72
CA GLY A 103 24.15 22.32 -77.83
C GLY A 103 23.60 21.39 -78.91
N SER A 104 22.41 20.84 -78.73
CA SER A 104 21.71 20.04 -79.75
C SER A 104 20.21 20.33 -79.79
N SER A 105 19.58 20.70 -78.68
CA SER A 105 18.16 21.01 -78.58
C SER A 105 17.86 22.05 -77.49
N TRP A 106 16.70 22.68 -77.58
CA TRP A 106 16.15 23.51 -76.51
C TRP A 106 15.35 22.69 -75.49
N GLY A 107 15.34 23.12 -74.23
CA GLY A 107 14.50 22.53 -73.18
C GLY A 107 14.23 23.48 -72.01
N ALA A 108 13.21 23.18 -71.20
CA ALA A 108 12.83 24.00 -70.06
C ALA A 108 13.93 24.06 -68.99
N TYR A 109 14.21 25.26 -68.49
CA TYR A 109 15.14 25.50 -67.40
C TYR A 109 14.43 25.37 -66.04
N ASN A 110 14.76 24.32 -65.29
CA ASN A 110 14.25 24.07 -63.93
C ASN A 110 15.37 24.27 -62.89
N PRO A 111 15.45 25.43 -62.21
CA PRO A 111 16.34 25.60 -61.06
C PRO A 111 15.69 24.89 -59.87
N GLY A 112 15.97 23.58 -59.72
CA GLY A 112 15.26 22.65 -58.85
C GLY A 112 14.74 23.21 -57.52
N ALA A 113 13.45 23.02 -57.24
CA ALA A 113 12.81 23.46 -56.01
C ALA A 113 11.89 22.37 -55.43
N GLY A 114 12.21 21.90 -54.22
CA GLY A 114 11.36 21.06 -53.37
C GLY A 114 11.84 19.63 -53.17
N VAL A 115 11.76 19.15 -51.93
CA VAL A 115 11.85 17.72 -51.60
C VAL A 115 10.64 17.02 -52.22
N ILE A 116 10.87 16.00 -53.05
CA ILE A 116 9.80 15.28 -53.74
C ILE A 116 9.29 14.18 -52.79
N GLY A 117 8.01 14.27 -52.40
CA GLY A 117 7.32 13.21 -51.67
C GLY A 117 6.87 12.07 -52.58
N PRO A 118 6.50 10.89 -52.03
CA PRO A 118 6.06 9.77 -52.85
C PRO A 118 4.67 10.09 -53.45
N GLY A 119 4.44 9.67 -54.70
CA GLY A 119 3.17 9.90 -55.40
C GLY A 119 1.94 9.24 -54.77
N SER A 120 2.15 8.34 -53.79
CA SER A 120 1.12 7.73 -52.95
C SER A 120 1.62 7.69 -51.49
N SER A 121 1.05 8.52 -50.63
CA SER A 121 1.24 8.45 -49.17
C SER A 121 -0.09 8.08 -48.50
N VAL A 122 -0.04 7.31 -47.42
CA VAL A 122 -1.22 7.07 -46.57
C VAL A 122 -1.36 8.23 -45.58
N SER A 123 -2.58 8.77 -45.46
CA SER A 123 -2.88 9.83 -44.50
C SER A 123 -2.65 9.34 -43.06
N GLY A 124 -1.93 10.13 -42.27
CA GLY A 124 -1.63 9.82 -40.86
C GLY A 124 -0.34 9.05 -40.61
N ASN A 125 0.35 8.61 -41.67
CA ASN A 125 1.69 8.04 -41.55
C ASN A 125 2.78 9.13 -41.49
N ILE A 126 3.89 8.80 -40.83
CA ILE A 126 5.04 9.70 -40.73
C ILE A 126 5.88 9.62 -42.02
N PRO A 127 6.28 10.74 -42.64
CA PRO A 127 7.22 10.71 -43.75
C PRO A 127 8.62 10.32 -43.28
N ALA A 128 9.32 9.50 -44.05
CA ALA A 128 10.72 9.14 -43.84
C ALA A 128 11.57 9.53 -45.04
N PHE A 129 12.87 9.76 -44.87
CA PHE A 129 13.77 9.96 -46.01
C PHE A 129 13.92 8.67 -46.82
N ASN A 130 13.94 8.81 -48.14
CA ASN A 130 14.18 7.71 -49.08
C ASN A 130 15.62 7.80 -49.60
N GLY A 131 16.51 6.98 -49.03
CA GLY A 131 17.95 7.00 -49.35
C GLY A 131 18.75 7.99 -48.50
N THR A 132 20.00 8.23 -48.89
CA THR A 132 21.00 8.99 -48.10
C THR A 132 21.14 10.46 -48.52
N GLY A 133 20.49 10.87 -49.62
CA GLY A 133 20.63 12.20 -50.23
C GLY A 133 19.86 13.33 -49.54
N GLY A 134 18.88 13.00 -48.69
CA GLY A 134 18.07 13.99 -47.95
C GLY A 134 17.11 14.81 -48.82
N ASP A 135 16.96 14.45 -50.08
CA ASP A 135 16.20 15.16 -51.11
C ASP A 135 14.86 14.48 -51.48
N SER A 136 14.64 13.25 -51.01
CA SER A 136 13.45 12.45 -51.30
C SER A 136 12.79 11.94 -50.03
N LEU A 137 11.46 12.00 -49.96
CA LEU A 137 10.66 11.40 -48.88
C LEU A 137 9.93 10.14 -49.39
N GLN A 138 9.66 9.21 -48.48
CA GLN A 138 8.82 8.03 -48.63
C GLN A 138 7.81 7.95 -47.49
N ASP A 139 6.75 7.17 -47.69
CA ASP A 139 5.86 6.77 -46.60
C ASP A 139 6.59 5.76 -45.71
N SER A 140 6.74 6.05 -44.42
CA SER A 140 7.42 5.14 -43.50
C SER A 140 6.64 3.85 -43.22
N GLY A 141 5.34 3.82 -43.53
CA GLY A 141 4.42 2.77 -43.08
C GLY A 141 4.11 2.85 -41.58
N LYS A 142 4.68 3.82 -40.84
CA LYS A 142 4.48 3.98 -39.40
C LYS A 142 3.32 4.92 -39.13
N ALA A 143 2.25 4.37 -38.56
CA ALA A 143 1.02 5.10 -38.24
C ALA A 143 0.94 5.46 -36.75
N PHE A 144 0.27 6.56 -36.43
CA PHE A 144 -0.12 6.84 -35.05
C PHE A 144 -1.19 5.87 -34.56
N SER A 145 -1.04 5.38 -33.34
CA SER A 145 -1.99 4.47 -32.70
C SER A 145 -2.68 5.11 -31.50
N THR A 146 -4.00 5.02 -31.46
CA THR A 146 -4.84 5.40 -30.31
C THR A 146 -5.26 4.19 -29.48
N ASP A 147 -4.70 3.01 -29.75
CA ASP A 147 -4.98 1.80 -29.00
C ASP A 147 -4.43 1.90 -27.57
N GLY A 148 -5.31 2.19 -26.62
CA GLY A 148 -4.96 2.28 -25.20
C GLY A 148 -4.68 0.95 -24.51
N THR A 149 -4.80 -0.18 -25.21
CA THR A 149 -4.48 -1.51 -24.65
C THR A 149 -3.04 -1.92 -24.98
N LEU A 150 -2.46 -1.33 -26.03
CA LEU A 150 -1.19 -1.77 -26.63
C LEU A 150 -1.14 -3.28 -26.92
N SER A 151 -2.30 -3.93 -27.08
CA SER A 151 -2.40 -5.38 -27.22
C SER A 151 -1.86 -5.91 -28.54
N SER A 152 -1.77 -5.04 -29.56
CA SER A 152 -1.23 -5.42 -30.87
C SER A 152 0.28 -5.61 -30.92
N ASP A 153 1.02 -5.14 -29.90
CA ASP A 153 2.49 -5.29 -29.78
C ASP A 153 3.25 -5.06 -31.11
N SER A 154 2.96 -3.91 -31.74
CA SER A 154 3.32 -3.66 -33.14
C SER A 154 4.53 -2.75 -33.28
N ASP A 155 5.52 -3.19 -34.05
CA ASP A 155 6.67 -2.37 -34.47
C ASP A 155 6.31 -1.32 -35.54
N ASP A 156 5.10 -1.38 -36.11
CA ASP A 156 4.63 -0.51 -37.20
C ASP A 156 3.78 0.67 -36.71
N LYS A 157 3.60 0.80 -35.40
CA LYS A 157 2.74 1.82 -34.80
C LYS A 157 3.48 2.64 -33.77
N ILE A 158 3.21 3.94 -33.78
CA ILE A 158 3.70 4.87 -32.75
C ILE A 158 2.51 5.24 -31.85
N PRO A 159 2.53 4.88 -30.56
CA PRO A 159 1.40 5.16 -29.70
C PRO A 159 1.30 6.67 -29.42
N THR A 160 0.07 7.16 -29.40
CA THR A 160 -0.23 8.52 -28.93
C THR A 160 -0.06 8.61 -27.41
N GLU A 161 0.16 9.82 -26.87
CA GLU A 161 0.23 10.05 -25.42
C GLU A 161 -1.00 9.49 -24.68
N LYS A 162 -2.19 9.63 -25.28
CA LYS A 162 -3.45 9.10 -24.73
C LYS A 162 -3.46 7.55 -24.70
N ALA A 163 -2.91 6.90 -25.70
CA ALA A 163 -2.80 5.43 -25.74
C ALA A 163 -1.89 4.94 -24.60
N VAL A 164 -0.70 5.54 -24.48
CA VAL A 164 0.25 5.21 -23.41
C VAL A 164 -0.35 5.48 -22.03
N LYS A 165 -0.99 6.64 -21.83
CA LYS A 165 -1.62 6.98 -20.55
C LYS A 165 -2.71 5.97 -20.18
N THR A 166 -3.60 5.64 -21.12
CA THR A 166 -4.67 4.65 -20.88
C THR A 166 -4.10 3.29 -20.49
N TYR A 167 -3.05 2.83 -21.17
CA TYR A 167 -2.41 1.55 -20.88
C TYR A 167 -1.80 1.53 -19.48
N VAL A 168 -1.04 2.57 -19.13
CA VAL A 168 -0.39 2.69 -17.82
C VAL A 168 -1.43 2.82 -16.70
N ASP A 169 -2.46 3.64 -16.87
CA ASP A 169 -3.55 3.79 -15.89
C ASP A 169 -4.25 2.44 -15.66
N ALA A 170 -4.51 1.68 -16.73
CA ALA A 170 -5.16 0.37 -16.66
C ALA A 170 -4.29 -0.67 -15.93
N LEU A 171 -2.98 -0.67 -16.12
CA LEU A 171 -2.07 -1.55 -15.38
C LEU A 171 -2.06 -1.25 -13.88
N VAL A 172 -2.05 0.03 -13.51
CA VAL A 172 -2.06 0.45 -12.10
C VAL A 172 -3.37 0.07 -11.42
N ALA A 173 -4.50 0.22 -12.12
CA ALA A 173 -5.82 -0.15 -11.61
C ALA A 173 -6.02 -1.68 -11.55
N ALA A 174 -5.66 -2.44 -12.59
CA ALA A 174 -5.92 -3.88 -12.66
C ALA A 174 -5.09 -4.73 -11.67
N GLN A 175 -4.07 -4.14 -11.06
CA GLN A 175 -3.20 -4.80 -10.07
C GLN A 175 -3.49 -4.35 -8.64
N ASP A 176 -4.55 -3.55 -8.42
CA ASP A 176 -4.86 -2.91 -7.13
C ASP A 176 -3.61 -2.30 -6.48
N SER A 177 -2.78 -1.65 -7.32
CA SER A 177 -1.49 -1.14 -6.87
C SER A 177 -1.70 -0.10 -5.78
N MET A 178 -0.82 -0.09 -4.78
CA MET A 178 -0.90 0.86 -3.68
C MET A 178 -0.52 2.27 -4.16
N VAL A 179 -1.52 3.06 -4.54
CA VAL A 179 -1.36 4.42 -5.06
C VAL A 179 -1.54 5.43 -3.94
N PHE A 180 -0.48 6.16 -3.59
CA PHE A 180 -0.57 7.24 -2.60
C PHE A 180 -1.38 8.41 -3.14
N LYS A 181 -2.52 8.70 -2.49
CA LYS A 181 -3.47 9.77 -2.86
C LYS A 181 -3.29 11.05 -2.07
N GLY A 182 -2.58 10.99 -0.93
CA GLY A 182 -2.28 12.16 -0.11
C GLY A 182 -2.44 11.89 1.38
N ALA A 183 -2.52 12.97 2.14
CA ALA A 183 -2.70 12.92 3.58
C ALA A 183 -4.09 13.41 4.01
N ILE A 184 -4.61 12.87 5.11
CA ILE A 184 -5.89 13.24 5.72
C ILE A 184 -5.62 13.85 7.09
N ASP A 185 -6.18 15.03 7.36
CA ASP A 185 -6.20 15.64 8.70
C ASP A 185 -7.44 15.11 9.44
N CYS A 186 -7.23 14.29 10.47
CA CYS A 186 -8.33 13.65 11.19
C CYS A 186 -8.82 14.46 12.40
N SER A 187 -8.29 15.66 12.64
CA SER A 187 -8.61 16.47 13.83
C SER A 187 -10.10 16.87 13.91
N ALA A 188 -10.76 17.01 12.76
CA ALA A 188 -12.19 17.29 12.64
C ALA A 188 -13.07 16.03 12.49
N ASN A 189 -12.51 14.83 12.65
CA ASN A 189 -13.19 13.55 12.46
C ASN A 189 -13.85 13.38 11.07
N PRO A 190 -13.10 13.54 9.95
CA PRO A 190 -13.65 13.49 8.61
C PRO A 190 -14.19 12.09 8.25
N ASN A 191 -15.02 12.05 7.22
CA ASN A 191 -15.43 10.81 6.56
C ASN A 191 -14.29 10.21 5.73
N TYR A 192 -14.42 8.92 5.38
CA TYR A 192 -13.56 8.34 4.36
C TYR A 192 -13.82 9.01 3.01
N PRO A 193 -12.78 9.30 2.20
CA PRO A 193 -12.96 9.85 0.86
C PRO A 193 -13.53 8.79 -0.09
N ALA A 194 -14.00 9.22 -1.27
CA ALA A 194 -14.29 8.27 -2.34
C ALA A 194 -12.98 7.66 -2.86
N ALA A 195 -12.94 6.35 -3.09
CA ALA A 195 -11.71 5.65 -3.44
C ALA A 195 -11.96 4.33 -4.19
N ASP A 196 -10.94 3.89 -4.91
CA ASP A 196 -10.85 2.57 -5.54
C ASP A 196 -9.84 1.71 -4.76
N ALA A 197 -9.82 0.39 -5.02
CA ALA A 197 -8.89 -0.50 -4.36
C ALA A 197 -7.44 -0.06 -4.60
N GLY A 198 -6.60 -0.18 -3.56
CA GLY A 198 -5.21 0.26 -3.61
C GLY A 198 -4.99 1.77 -3.41
N HIS A 199 -6.03 2.61 -3.35
CA HIS A 199 -5.85 4.01 -2.94
C HIS A 199 -5.41 4.11 -1.49
N VAL A 200 -4.23 4.71 -1.27
CA VAL A 200 -3.57 4.86 0.03
C VAL A 200 -3.55 6.30 0.49
N TYR A 201 -3.87 6.52 1.76
CA TYR A 201 -3.78 7.79 2.44
C TYR A 201 -2.93 7.68 3.70
N LYS A 202 -2.29 8.79 4.08
CA LYS A 202 -1.59 8.92 5.35
C LYS A 202 -2.35 9.85 6.29
N VAL A 203 -2.49 9.47 7.54
CA VAL A 203 -3.02 10.41 8.55
C VAL A 203 -1.95 11.44 8.85
N SER A 204 -2.27 12.71 8.70
CA SER A 204 -1.35 13.83 8.98
C SER A 204 -1.49 14.35 10.42
N VAL A 205 -2.70 14.29 10.98
CA VAL A 205 -3.03 14.77 12.33
C VAL A 205 -3.99 13.76 12.98
N ALA A 206 -3.78 13.50 14.27
CA ALA A 206 -4.59 12.54 15.02
C ALA A 206 -6.05 12.99 15.19
N GLY A 207 -6.94 12.01 15.36
CA GLY A 207 -8.36 12.22 15.59
C GLY A 207 -9.14 10.94 15.27
N LYS A 208 -10.28 11.04 14.60
CA LYS A 208 -11.05 9.88 14.11
C LYS A 208 -11.19 9.90 12.59
N ILE A 209 -11.40 8.74 12.00
CA ILE A 209 -11.71 8.61 10.57
C ILE A 209 -13.03 7.88 10.36
N GLY A 210 -13.85 8.35 9.42
CA GLY A 210 -15.21 7.82 9.21
C GLY A 210 -16.24 8.49 10.11
N GLY A 211 -16.10 9.79 10.39
CA GLY A 211 -17.04 10.57 11.19
C GLY A 211 -16.82 10.47 12.70
N ALA A 212 -17.71 11.07 13.49
CA ALA A 212 -17.60 11.13 14.95
C ALA A 212 -17.60 9.76 15.66
N SER A 213 -18.25 8.77 15.04
CA SER A 213 -18.31 7.37 15.50
C SER A 213 -17.18 6.49 14.94
N GLY A 214 -16.28 7.08 14.14
CA GLY A 214 -15.18 6.37 13.52
C GLY A 214 -14.09 5.93 14.50
N PRO A 215 -13.22 4.98 14.11
CA PRO A 215 -12.05 4.58 14.88
C PRO A 215 -11.06 5.73 15.08
N ASN A 216 -10.36 5.71 16.20
CA ASN A 216 -9.27 6.64 16.48
C ASN A 216 -8.06 6.31 15.59
N VAL A 217 -7.43 7.34 15.06
CA VAL A 217 -6.21 7.25 14.25
C VAL A 217 -5.19 8.29 14.69
N GLN A 218 -3.92 7.99 14.48
CA GLN A 218 -2.79 8.83 14.87
C GLN A 218 -2.03 9.33 13.63
N ALA A 219 -1.31 10.43 13.78
CA ALA A 219 -0.44 10.94 12.71
C ALA A 219 0.57 9.85 12.30
N GLY A 220 0.63 9.56 11.00
CA GLY A 220 1.45 8.52 10.39
C GLY A 220 0.69 7.26 9.97
N ASP A 221 -0.50 7.01 10.54
CA ASP A 221 -1.33 5.84 10.22
C ASP A 221 -1.63 5.77 8.72
N THR A 222 -1.69 4.54 8.20
CA THR A 222 -1.94 4.30 6.78
C THR A 222 -3.37 3.81 6.62
N LEU A 223 -4.13 4.46 5.76
CA LEU A 223 -5.44 3.99 5.36
C LEU A 223 -5.36 3.53 3.91
N TYR A 224 -5.92 2.38 3.60
CA TYR A 224 -6.08 1.99 2.20
C TYR A 224 -7.44 1.36 1.94
N CYS A 225 -8.00 1.69 0.79
CA CYS A 225 -9.24 1.10 0.33
C CYS A 225 -8.95 -0.28 -0.30
N ILE A 226 -9.83 -1.25 -0.05
CA ILE A 226 -9.75 -2.63 -0.55
C ILE A 226 -10.90 -2.97 -1.49
N THR A 227 -11.70 -1.96 -1.88
CA THR A 227 -12.87 -2.14 -2.73
C THR A 227 -12.93 -1.01 -3.74
N ASP A 228 -13.18 -1.37 -5.00
CA ASP A 228 -13.36 -0.39 -6.07
C ASP A 228 -14.65 0.40 -5.91
N SER A 229 -14.62 1.65 -6.37
CA SER A 229 -15.78 2.55 -6.37
C SER A 229 -16.43 2.71 -4.99
N SER A 230 -15.65 2.70 -3.92
CA SER A 230 -16.13 3.06 -2.59
C SER A 230 -16.55 4.53 -2.59
N ALA A 231 -17.80 4.81 -2.23
CA ALA A 231 -18.26 6.17 -2.02
C ALA A 231 -17.57 6.83 -0.81
N SER A 232 -17.62 8.16 -0.74
CA SER A 232 -17.26 8.87 0.50
C SER A 232 -18.34 8.64 1.55
N GLY A 233 -17.96 8.38 2.80
CA GLY A 233 -18.92 8.03 3.83
C GLY A 233 -18.30 7.84 5.22
N ASP A 234 -19.18 7.65 6.21
CA ASP A 234 -18.77 7.37 7.58
C ASP A 234 -18.35 5.91 7.78
N HIS A 235 -17.84 5.58 8.97
CA HIS A 235 -17.37 4.25 9.29
C HIS A 235 -18.49 3.19 9.26
N ALA A 236 -19.72 3.58 9.57
CA ALA A 236 -20.86 2.66 9.52
C ALA A 236 -21.23 2.28 8.08
N THR A 237 -21.09 3.22 7.13
CA THR A 237 -21.51 3.04 5.74
C THR A 237 -20.44 2.40 4.87
N VAL A 238 -19.19 2.87 4.99
CA VAL A 238 -18.10 2.45 4.09
C VAL A 238 -16.89 1.89 4.82
N GLY A 239 -16.88 1.85 6.15
CA GLY A 239 -15.72 1.43 6.94
C GLY A 239 -15.21 0.02 6.63
N ALA A 240 -16.07 -0.88 6.15
CA ALA A 240 -15.69 -2.23 5.72
C ALA A 240 -14.81 -2.26 4.46
N ASN A 241 -14.86 -1.20 3.64
CA ASN A 241 -14.04 -1.06 2.42
C ASN A 241 -12.62 -0.57 2.74
N TRP A 242 -12.34 -0.23 4.00
CA TRP A 242 -11.10 0.43 4.41
C TRP A 242 -10.32 -0.39 5.41
N VAL A 243 -9.02 -0.46 5.22
CA VAL A 243 -8.07 -1.01 6.18
C VAL A 243 -7.25 0.13 6.78
N ILE A 244 -7.09 0.08 8.10
CA ILE A 244 -6.26 1.01 8.86
C ILE A 244 -5.05 0.23 9.36
N VAL A 245 -3.87 0.58 8.87
CA VAL A 245 -2.58 0.07 9.36
C VAL A 245 -1.96 1.12 10.24
N GLN A 246 -1.98 0.85 11.53
CA GLN A 246 -1.37 1.73 12.53
C GLN A 246 0.15 1.59 12.49
N VAL A 247 0.88 2.71 12.40
CA VAL A 247 2.37 2.69 12.34
C VAL A 247 3.00 2.55 13.72
N ASN A 248 2.34 3.05 14.74
CA ASN A 248 2.68 2.86 16.14
C ASN A 248 1.49 2.17 16.82
N ILE A 249 1.73 0.98 17.35
CA ILE A 249 0.81 0.35 18.29
C ILE A 249 1.02 1.04 19.66
N ASP A 250 0.85 2.36 19.72
CA ASP A 250 1.06 3.13 20.94
C ASP A 250 -0.13 2.93 21.87
N GLY A 251 0.09 2.15 22.94
CA GLY A 251 -0.91 1.90 23.98
C GLY A 251 -1.79 0.65 23.82
N ALA A 252 -1.54 -0.27 22.87
CA ALA A 252 -2.38 -1.47 22.77
C ALA A 252 -2.00 -2.58 23.77
N VAL A 253 -2.27 -2.33 25.05
CA VAL A 253 -2.74 -3.38 25.98
C VAL A 253 -4.24 -3.19 26.07
N ILE A 254 -5.00 -3.92 25.25
CA ILE A 254 -6.46 -3.76 25.19
C ILE A 254 -7.06 -4.63 26.29
N GLY A 255 -7.39 -4.02 27.42
CA GLY A 255 -8.36 -4.59 28.36
C GLY A 255 -9.79 -4.47 27.79
N PRO A 256 -10.79 -5.19 28.32
CA PRO A 256 -12.18 -4.96 27.96
C PRO A 256 -12.56 -3.51 28.23
N ALA A 257 -13.47 -2.95 27.41
CA ALA A 257 -13.96 -1.58 27.54
C ALA A 257 -14.56 -1.25 28.92
N SER A 258 -14.84 -2.26 29.75
CA SER A 258 -15.31 -2.15 31.12
C SER A 258 -14.21 -1.95 32.17
N SER A 259 -12.93 -1.91 31.78
CA SER A 259 -11.81 -1.74 32.72
C SER A 259 -11.80 -0.32 33.29
N THR A 260 -11.72 -0.21 34.61
CA THR A 260 -11.66 1.06 35.35
C THR A 260 -10.26 1.30 35.94
N ASP A 261 -9.96 2.53 36.35
CA ASP A 261 -8.68 2.89 36.98
C ASP A 261 -8.43 2.15 38.31
N GLY A 262 -7.16 1.92 38.65
CA GLY A 262 -6.72 1.35 39.93
C GLY A 262 -6.88 -0.17 40.12
N GLY A 263 -7.32 -0.91 39.11
CA GLY A 263 -7.36 -2.39 39.15
C GLY A 263 -6.07 -3.05 38.67
N LEU A 264 -5.81 -4.30 39.06
CA LEU A 264 -4.68 -5.05 38.52
C LEU A 264 -5.08 -5.76 37.21
N ALA A 265 -4.16 -5.73 36.25
CA ALA A 265 -4.30 -6.37 34.96
C ALA A 265 -3.99 -7.88 35.04
N LEU A 266 -4.94 -8.73 34.63
CA LEU A 266 -4.75 -10.17 34.46
C LEU A 266 -4.91 -10.56 33.00
N PHE A 267 -4.14 -11.52 32.49
CA PHE A 267 -4.39 -12.06 31.15
C PHE A 267 -5.72 -12.83 31.09
N ASP A 268 -6.44 -12.65 29.98
CA ASP A 268 -7.67 -13.36 29.70
C ASP A 268 -7.47 -14.39 28.58
N GLY A 269 -7.65 -15.67 28.92
CA GLY A 269 -7.37 -16.79 28.03
C GLY A 269 -5.89 -17.18 27.93
N THR A 270 -5.55 -17.91 26.87
CA THR A 270 -4.21 -18.55 26.68
C THR A 270 -3.32 -17.83 25.67
N THR A 271 -3.82 -16.81 24.99
CA THR A 271 -3.11 -16.17 23.87
C THR A 271 -2.13 -15.09 24.32
N GLY A 272 -2.22 -14.62 25.57
CA GLY A 272 -1.41 -13.51 26.10
C GLY A 272 -1.71 -12.15 25.48
N LYS A 273 -2.79 -12.04 24.69
CA LYS A 273 -3.15 -10.81 23.96
C LYS A 273 -4.27 -9.99 24.61
N LEU A 274 -5.06 -10.60 25.47
CA LEU A 274 -6.18 -9.97 26.16
C LEU A 274 -5.86 -9.82 27.62
N VAL A 275 -6.22 -8.68 28.19
CA VAL A 275 -6.18 -8.43 29.64
C VAL A 275 -7.62 -8.31 30.14
N LYS A 276 -7.91 -8.65 31.39
CA LYS A 276 -9.16 -8.42 32.12
C LYS A 276 -8.88 -7.81 33.49
N GLY A 277 -9.90 -7.20 34.09
CA GLY A 277 -9.84 -6.78 35.49
C GLY A 277 -9.91 -7.97 36.45
N ASP A 278 -9.21 -7.88 37.58
CA ASP A 278 -9.19 -8.87 38.65
C ASP A 278 -10.27 -8.63 39.73
N GLY A 279 -10.94 -7.47 39.70
CA GLY A 279 -11.94 -7.07 40.69
C GLY A 279 -11.34 -6.54 42.00
N LEU A 280 -10.02 -6.34 42.06
CA LEU A 280 -9.34 -5.61 43.13
C LEU A 280 -9.34 -4.13 42.77
N THR A 281 -9.64 -3.24 43.71
CA THR A 281 -9.64 -1.79 43.47
C THR A 281 -8.83 -1.10 44.56
N VAL A 282 -8.19 0.03 44.27
CA VAL A 282 -7.46 0.84 45.28
C VAL A 282 -8.29 1.26 46.49
N SER A 283 -9.60 1.06 46.44
CA SER A 283 -10.59 1.40 47.45
C SER A 283 -11.02 0.24 48.36
N ASN A 284 -10.60 -1.01 48.09
CA ASN A 284 -10.84 -2.12 49.00
C ASN A 284 -9.53 -2.56 49.71
N ASP A 285 -9.58 -2.77 51.02
CA ASP A 285 -8.47 -3.33 51.82
C ASP A 285 -8.32 -4.85 51.58
N ASP A 286 -8.63 -5.32 50.37
CA ASP A 286 -8.70 -6.74 50.05
C ASP A 286 -7.34 -7.29 49.57
N PHE A 287 -7.25 -8.62 49.53
CA PHE A 287 -6.06 -9.36 49.10
C PHE A 287 -6.38 -10.34 47.97
N LEU A 288 -5.43 -10.54 47.06
CA LEU A 288 -5.49 -11.67 46.13
C LEU A 288 -5.00 -12.95 46.80
N GLN A 289 -5.85 -13.97 46.81
CA GLN A 289 -5.50 -15.30 47.31
C GLN A 289 -5.82 -16.36 46.26
N ARG A 290 -4.91 -17.31 46.04
CA ARG A 290 -5.18 -18.47 45.17
C ARG A 290 -6.05 -19.49 45.91
N LYS A 291 -7.24 -19.78 45.37
CA LYS A 291 -8.21 -20.75 45.92
C LYS A 291 -8.71 -21.67 44.81
N ALA A 292 -8.73 -22.99 45.05
CA ALA A 292 -9.20 -23.99 44.09
C ALA A 292 -8.62 -23.84 42.65
N GLY A 293 -7.37 -23.38 42.52
CA GLY A 293 -6.70 -23.18 41.22
C GLY A 293 -6.98 -21.84 40.53
N ALA A 294 -7.80 -20.97 41.11
CA ALA A 294 -8.08 -19.62 40.61
C ALA A 294 -7.55 -18.55 41.58
N TRP A 295 -7.17 -17.38 41.06
CA TRP A 295 -6.98 -16.19 41.87
C TRP A 295 -8.34 -15.60 42.21
N ALA A 296 -8.57 -15.27 43.49
CA ALA A 296 -9.80 -14.66 43.96
C ALA A 296 -9.47 -13.44 44.83
N ASN A 297 -10.27 -12.38 44.67
CA ASN A 297 -10.27 -11.26 45.60
C ASN A 297 -10.89 -11.70 46.95
N ARG A 298 -10.23 -11.39 48.07
CA ARG A 298 -10.66 -11.79 49.42
C ARG A 298 -10.50 -10.65 50.41
N THR A 299 -11.54 -10.44 51.20
CA THR A 299 -11.47 -9.48 52.31
C THR A 299 -10.55 -9.99 53.43
N PRO A 300 -9.98 -9.11 54.27
CA PRO A 300 -9.18 -9.52 55.42
C PRO A 300 -9.90 -10.54 56.32
N ALA A 301 -11.23 -10.40 56.48
CA ALA A 301 -12.05 -11.32 57.27
C ALA A 301 -12.15 -12.72 56.64
N GLN A 302 -12.25 -12.82 55.32
CA GLN A 302 -12.28 -14.10 54.61
C GLN A 302 -10.92 -14.81 54.67
N VAL A 303 -9.83 -14.06 54.57
CA VAL A 303 -8.48 -14.60 54.76
C VAL A 303 -8.29 -15.07 56.19
N ALA A 304 -8.74 -14.30 57.17
CA ALA A 304 -8.71 -14.69 58.58
C ALA A 304 -9.52 -15.99 58.82
N ALA A 305 -10.70 -16.14 58.22
CA ALA A 305 -11.49 -17.37 58.33
C ALA A 305 -10.79 -18.59 57.68
N ASP A 306 -10.19 -18.40 56.50
CA ASP A 306 -9.39 -19.43 55.83
C ASP A 306 -8.20 -19.88 56.70
N LEU A 307 -7.52 -18.93 57.34
CA LEU A 307 -6.40 -19.21 58.25
C LEU A 307 -6.85 -19.82 59.57
N GLN A 308 -7.99 -19.39 60.10
CA GLN A 308 -8.55 -19.91 61.35
C GLN A 308 -8.98 -21.37 61.21
N ALA A 309 -9.35 -21.82 60.02
CA ALA A 309 -9.58 -23.24 59.73
C ALA A 309 -8.31 -24.11 59.88
N LEU A 310 -7.10 -23.52 59.79
CA LEU A 310 -5.85 -24.22 60.12
C LEU A 310 -5.60 -24.32 61.63
N ILE A 311 -6.24 -23.48 62.44
CA ILE A 311 -6.16 -23.53 63.91
C ILE A 311 -7.35 -24.36 64.39
N GLN A 312 -7.19 -25.68 64.41
CA GLN A 312 -8.25 -26.60 64.81
C GLN A 312 -8.52 -26.50 66.32
N ALA A 313 -9.79 -26.33 66.72
CA ALA A 313 -10.20 -26.49 68.12
C ALA A 313 -9.84 -27.91 68.61
N PRO A 314 -9.55 -28.11 69.91
CA PRO A 314 -9.20 -29.42 70.42
C PRO A 314 -10.33 -30.40 70.12
N ARG A 315 -9.98 -31.54 69.52
CA ARG A 315 -10.88 -32.65 69.20
C ARG A 315 -11.23 -33.39 70.49
N ILE A 316 -12.51 -33.70 70.70
CA ILE A 316 -13.01 -34.20 71.98
C ILE A 316 -13.76 -35.52 71.80
N GLN A 317 -13.25 -36.57 72.43
CA GLN A 317 -13.99 -37.81 72.65
C GLN A 317 -14.92 -37.63 73.86
N ALA A 318 -16.22 -37.44 73.63
CA ALA A 318 -17.19 -37.30 74.72
C ALA A 318 -17.80 -38.65 75.13
N VAL A 319 -17.75 -38.96 76.43
CA VAL A 319 -18.36 -40.16 77.02
C VAL A 319 -19.22 -39.74 78.22
N THR A 320 -20.47 -40.17 78.28
CA THR A 320 -21.34 -39.79 79.41
C THR A 320 -20.96 -40.52 80.69
N SER A 321 -20.98 -41.85 80.65
CA SER A 321 -20.49 -42.76 81.69
C SER A 321 -20.19 -44.09 81.02
N SER A 322 -19.13 -44.78 81.44
CA SER A 322 -18.84 -46.14 80.95
C SER A 322 -18.06 -46.95 81.98
N ALA A 323 -18.23 -48.26 81.97
CA ALA A 323 -17.38 -49.16 82.74
C ALA A 323 -15.96 -49.22 82.16
N THR A 324 -15.83 -49.05 80.84
CA THR A 324 -14.54 -49.02 80.14
C THR A 324 -14.53 -47.86 79.14
N VAL A 325 -13.49 -47.04 79.20
CA VAL A 325 -13.24 -45.99 78.21
C VAL A 325 -11.92 -46.29 77.53
N THR A 326 -11.95 -46.35 76.20
CA THR A 326 -10.77 -46.51 75.35
C THR A 326 -10.47 -45.17 74.71
N PRO A 327 -9.43 -44.44 75.16
CA PRO A 327 -9.01 -43.21 74.51
C PRO A 327 -8.59 -43.43 73.06
N THR A 328 -8.64 -42.38 72.25
CA THR A 328 -8.10 -42.38 70.89
C THR A 328 -7.15 -41.21 70.68
N PHE A 329 -6.04 -41.43 69.98
CA PHE A 329 -5.09 -40.37 69.59
C PHE A 329 -5.61 -39.47 68.47
N SER A 330 -6.78 -39.78 67.90
CA SER A 330 -7.48 -38.87 66.99
C SER A 330 -8.08 -37.66 67.70
N ASP A 331 -8.24 -37.73 69.03
CA ASP A 331 -8.78 -36.68 69.87
C ASP A 331 -7.70 -36.10 70.80
N ASP A 332 -7.83 -34.83 71.14
CA ASP A 332 -6.91 -34.11 72.03
C ASP A 332 -7.38 -34.21 73.51
N MET A 333 -8.68 -34.50 73.73
CA MET A 333 -9.25 -34.72 75.06
C MET A 333 -10.29 -35.85 75.08
N VAL A 334 -10.20 -36.72 76.08
CA VAL A 334 -11.29 -37.61 76.51
C VAL A 334 -12.08 -36.93 77.61
N LYS A 335 -13.39 -36.73 77.39
CA LYS A 335 -14.29 -36.04 78.32
C LYS A 335 -15.36 -36.99 78.83
N ILE A 336 -15.15 -37.52 80.03
CA ILE A 336 -16.13 -38.30 80.79
C ILE A 336 -16.96 -37.35 81.65
N THR A 337 -18.26 -37.24 81.35
CA THR A 337 -19.10 -36.14 81.87
C THR A 337 -19.85 -36.44 83.16
N ALA A 338 -20.11 -37.71 83.49
CA ALA A 338 -20.83 -38.11 84.70
C ALA A 338 -20.55 -39.59 85.05
N GLN A 339 -19.33 -39.90 85.48
CA GLN A 339 -18.90 -41.27 85.76
C GLN A 339 -19.71 -41.90 86.92
N ALA A 340 -20.43 -42.98 86.62
CA ALA A 340 -21.33 -43.65 87.55
C ALA A 340 -21.03 -45.15 87.75
N ALA A 341 -19.95 -45.67 87.16
CA ALA A 341 -19.50 -47.05 87.32
C ALA A 341 -18.01 -47.09 87.70
N ALA A 342 -17.51 -48.23 88.17
CA ALA A 342 -16.06 -48.44 88.23
C ALA A 342 -15.48 -48.28 86.82
N LEU A 343 -14.48 -47.41 86.67
CA LEU A 343 -13.93 -46.98 85.39
C LEU A 343 -12.62 -47.71 85.10
N ALA A 344 -12.59 -48.48 84.02
CA ALA A 344 -11.36 -48.97 83.43
C ALA A 344 -10.94 -48.04 82.27
N LEU A 345 -9.78 -47.43 82.39
CA LEU A 345 -9.12 -46.71 81.29
C LEU A 345 -8.29 -47.72 80.50
N ALA A 346 -8.82 -48.13 79.34
CA ALA A 346 -8.14 -49.06 78.45
C ALA A 346 -6.97 -48.38 77.73
N ASN A 347 -6.08 -49.19 77.16
CA ASN A 347 -4.99 -48.71 76.31
C ASN A 347 -5.53 -47.83 75.17
N PRO A 348 -4.98 -46.62 74.95
CA PRO A 348 -5.39 -45.78 73.84
C PRO A 348 -5.23 -46.45 72.47
N THR A 349 -6.08 -46.05 71.52
CA THR A 349 -6.11 -46.57 70.15
C THR A 349 -5.83 -45.48 69.13
N GLY A 350 -5.61 -45.86 67.86
CA GLY A 350 -5.26 -44.93 66.78
C GLY A 350 -3.76 -44.68 66.64
N THR A 351 -3.39 -43.75 65.76
CA THR A 351 -1.98 -43.45 65.45
C THR A 351 -1.44 -42.41 66.42
N ALA A 352 -0.60 -42.84 67.35
CA ALA A 352 0.05 -41.97 68.32
C ALA A 352 1.25 -41.24 67.70
N VAL A 353 1.41 -39.95 68.00
CA VAL A 353 2.61 -39.16 67.62
C VAL A 353 3.46 -38.94 68.87
N PRO A 354 4.78 -39.20 68.85
CA PRO A 354 5.65 -38.96 70.00
C PRO A 354 5.52 -37.52 70.51
N GLY A 355 5.35 -37.33 71.81
CA GLY A 355 5.17 -36.02 72.42
C GLY A 355 3.77 -35.41 72.27
N ALA A 356 2.83 -36.08 71.57
CA ALA A 356 1.44 -35.63 71.53
C ALA A 356 0.81 -35.71 72.92
N GLY A 357 0.12 -34.63 73.30
CA GLY A 357 -0.62 -34.56 74.56
C GLY A 357 -2.02 -35.14 74.42
N LEU A 358 -2.47 -35.85 75.45
CA LEU A 358 -3.85 -36.30 75.60
C LEU A 358 -4.34 -35.91 77.00
N VAL A 359 -5.47 -35.20 77.08
CA VAL A 359 -6.09 -34.86 78.36
C VAL A 359 -7.25 -35.81 78.64
N ILE A 360 -7.27 -36.43 79.81
CA ILE A 360 -8.43 -37.21 80.26
C ILE A 360 -9.13 -36.45 81.39
N ARG A 361 -10.36 -36.01 81.13
CA ARG A 361 -11.22 -35.31 82.08
C ARG A 361 -12.32 -36.25 82.57
N ILE A 362 -12.43 -36.43 83.89
CA ILE A 362 -13.41 -37.32 84.52
C ILE A 362 -14.23 -36.51 85.52
N LYS A 363 -15.54 -36.39 85.33
CA LYS A 363 -16.45 -35.84 86.33
C LYS A 363 -17.17 -36.98 87.05
N ASP A 364 -17.08 -37.01 88.37
CA ASP A 364 -17.84 -37.94 89.22
C ASP A 364 -19.32 -37.57 89.31
N ASN A 365 -20.22 -38.56 89.45
CA ASN A 365 -21.67 -38.37 89.54
C ASN A 365 -22.27 -38.69 90.93
N GLY A 366 -21.57 -38.39 92.02
CA GLY A 366 -22.11 -38.45 93.38
C GLY A 366 -21.76 -39.70 94.16
N THR A 367 -20.89 -40.56 93.66
CA THR A 367 -20.37 -41.73 94.38
C THR A 367 -18.99 -42.06 93.85
N ALA A 368 -17.98 -42.08 94.72
CA ALA A 368 -16.62 -42.40 94.35
C ALA A 368 -16.57 -43.74 93.62
N ARG A 369 -15.96 -43.74 92.44
CA ARG A 369 -15.81 -44.88 91.56
C ARG A 369 -14.35 -45.29 91.52
N ALA A 370 -14.09 -46.58 91.62
CA ALA A 370 -12.75 -47.09 91.38
C ALA A 370 -12.29 -46.73 89.95
N ILE A 371 -11.02 -46.41 89.80
CA ILE A 371 -10.34 -46.19 88.53
C ILE A 371 -9.25 -47.23 88.41
N SER A 372 -9.25 -47.97 87.31
CA SER A 372 -8.17 -48.86 86.91
C SER A 372 -7.58 -48.41 85.57
N TYR A 373 -6.30 -48.71 85.36
CA TYR A 373 -5.56 -48.37 84.16
C TYR A 373 -5.01 -49.63 83.53
N ASP A 374 -5.04 -49.68 82.21
CA ASP A 374 -4.41 -50.75 81.44
C ASP A 374 -2.87 -50.53 81.38
N THR A 375 -2.18 -51.46 80.74
CA THR A 375 -0.74 -51.66 80.74
C THR A 375 0.09 -50.50 80.18
N GLN A 376 -0.48 -49.62 79.35
CA GLN A 376 0.26 -48.51 78.73
C GLN A 376 0.35 -47.26 79.60
N TYR A 377 -0.46 -47.12 80.67
CA TYR A 377 -0.38 -45.94 81.53
C TYR A 377 0.82 -46.04 82.46
N ARG A 378 1.68 -45.02 82.44
CA ARG A 378 2.84 -44.92 83.33
C ARG A 378 2.79 -43.61 84.09
N ALA A 379 2.90 -43.67 85.41
CA ALA A 379 2.96 -42.47 86.25
C ALA A 379 4.36 -41.86 86.19
N ILE A 380 4.46 -40.57 85.87
CA ILE A 380 5.74 -39.83 85.84
C ILE A 380 5.65 -38.68 86.84
N GLY A 381 6.28 -38.85 88.00
CA GLY A 381 6.30 -37.81 89.05
C GLY A 381 4.94 -37.54 89.72
N VAL A 382 3.92 -38.36 89.42
CA VAL A 382 2.56 -38.27 89.96
C VAL A 382 2.09 -39.63 90.46
N THR A 383 1.03 -39.65 91.26
CA THR A 383 0.31 -40.87 91.65
C THR A 383 -0.93 -41.00 90.80
N LEU A 384 -1.12 -42.15 90.14
CA LEU A 384 -2.36 -42.42 89.39
C LEU A 384 -3.55 -42.56 90.36
N PRO A 385 -4.63 -41.77 90.19
CA PRO A 385 -5.82 -41.86 91.01
C PRO A 385 -6.48 -43.23 90.90
N THR A 386 -6.73 -43.89 92.02
CA THR A 386 -7.45 -45.17 92.05
C THR A 386 -8.94 -45.00 92.29
N THR A 387 -9.40 -43.78 92.58
CA THR A 387 -10.81 -43.44 92.77
C THR A 387 -11.13 -42.06 92.20
N THR A 388 -12.32 -41.88 91.64
CA THR A 388 -12.89 -40.54 91.43
C THR A 388 -13.16 -39.88 92.77
N VAL A 389 -13.15 -38.54 92.79
CA VAL A 389 -13.54 -37.77 93.97
C VAL A 389 -15.00 -37.33 93.82
N ILE A 390 -15.80 -37.56 94.86
CA ILE A 390 -17.26 -37.40 94.84
C ILE A 390 -17.63 -36.00 94.32
N ASN A 391 -18.45 -35.95 93.27
CA ASN A 391 -18.92 -34.72 92.61
C ASN A 391 -17.82 -33.78 92.08
N LYS A 392 -16.56 -34.20 92.02
CA LYS A 392 -15.44 -33.39 91.53
C LYS A 392 -15.01 -33.78 90.13
N THR A 393 -14.38 -32.84 89.45
CA THR A 393 -13.69 -33.08 88.18
C THR A 393 -12.23 -33.44 88.45
N LEU A 394 -11.76 -34.51 87.83
CA LEU A 394 -10.37 -34.95 87.80
C LEU A 394 -9.82 -34.77 86.37
N TYR A 395 -8.60 -34.24 86.27
CA TYR A 395 -7.85 -34.12 85.02
C TYR A 395 -6.56 -34.93 85.11
N LEU A 396 -6.29 -35.71 84.06
CA LEU A 396 -5.02 -36.38 83.83
C LEU A 396 -4.38 -35.76 82.58
N GLY A 397 -3.19 -35.20 82.74
CA GLY A 397 -2.36 -34.72 81.65
C GLY A 397 -1.40 -35.82 81.22
N CYS A 398 -1.57 -36.31 79.99
CA CYS A 398 -0.81 -37.42 79.45
C CYS A 398 0.02 -37.00 78.24
N ILE A 399 1.20 -37.61 78.07
CA ILE A 399 2.08 -37.42 76.92
C ILE A 399 2.43 -38.79 76.35
N TRP A 400 2.32 -38.97 75.04
CA TRP A 400 2.70 -40.22 74.41
C TRP A 400 4.21 -40.35 74.26
N ASN A 401 4.77 -41.44 74.80
CA ASN A 401 6.15 -41.86 74.60
C ASN A 401 6.16 -43.12 73.71
N ALA A 402 6.54 -42.93 72.45
CA ALA A 402 6.53 -43.99 71.46
C ALA A 402 7.65 -45.02 71.66
N ASP A 403 8.80 -44.61 72.19
CA ASP A 403 9.95 -45.49 72.39
C ASP A 403 9.64 -46.61 73.39
N ASP A 404 8.87 -46.27 74.44
CA ASP A 404 8.44 -47.23 75.47
C ASP A 404 7.01 -47.76 75.25
N THR A 405 6.30 -47.24 74.24
CA THR A 405 4.87 -47.51 74.01
C THR A 405 4.05 -47.23 75.29
N LYS A 406 4.34 -46.09 75.94
CA LYS A 406 3.69 -45.67 77.19
C LYS A 406 2.97 -44.34 77.01
N LEU A 407 1.80 -44.25 77.63
CA LEU A 407 1.13 -43.00 77.89
C LEU A 407 1.60 -42.48 79.26
N ASP A 408 2.53 -41.53 79.23
CA ASP A 408 3.14 -40.94 80.41
C ASP A 408 2.18 -39.93 81.03
N VAL A 409 1.63 -40.27 82.21
CA VAL A 409 0.80 -39.37 82.99
C VAL A 409 1.71 -38.48 83.82
N VAL A 410 1.78 -37.20 83.47
CA VAL A 410 2.70 -36.22 84.06
C VAL A 410 2.00 -35.21 84.97
N ALA A 411 0.67 -35.14 84.91
CA ALA A 411 -0.12 -34.23 85.73
C ALA A 411 -1.43 -34.90 86.17
N VAL A 412 -1.79 -34.71 87.44
CA VAL A 412 -3.04 -35.15 88.04
C VAL A 412 -3.57 -34.01 88.89
N ALA A 413 -4.76 -33.50 88.58
CA ALA A 413 -5.35 -32.39 89.32
C ALA A 413 -6.86 -32.58 89.46
N GLN A 414 -7.41 -32.17 90.61
CA GLN A 414 -8.83 -32.26 90.90
C GLN A 414 -9.42 -30.90 91.26
N GLU A 415 -10.71 -30.74 91.02
CA GLU A 415 -11.51 -29.60 91.45
C GLU A 415 -11.44 -29.45 92.98
N ALA A 416 -11.07 -28.26 93.46
CA ALA A 416 -10.88 -27.93 94.88
C ALA A 416 -12.17 -28.12 95.68
#